data_AF-A0A2L2WPA2-F1
#
_entry.id   AF-A0A2L2WPA2-F1
#
_cell.length_a   1.000
_cell.length_b   1.000
_cell.length_c   1.000
_cell.angle_alpha   90.00
_cell.angle_beta   90.00
_cell.angle_gamma   90.00
#
_symmetry.space_group_name_H-M   'P 1'
#
loop_
_entity.id
_entity.type
_entity.pdbx_description
1 polymer ?
#
loop_
_entity_poly.entity_id
_entity_poly.type
_entity_poly.pdbx_seq_one_letter_code
_entity_poly.pdbx_strand_id
1 'polypeptide(L)'
;MPTDNISKGLHSFLVRLSYTPESVSGDIVHAMEHIMHLLTPEDEHAVTGYYGLFGMERIALDEIAASRGVTPEEMMETIDGCVRKLAITPEWQMIQQTI
;
A
#
# COMPACT_ATOMS: atom_id res chain seq x y z
N MET A 1 1.35 13.46 10.06
CA MET A 1 2.55 12.82 10.64
C MET A 1 3.68 12.89 9.62
N PRO A 2 4.95 13.15 9.98
CA PRO A 2 6.04 13.08 9.03
C PRO A 2 6.19 11.62 8.63
N THR A 3 5.73 11.26 7.44
CA THR A 3 5.93 9.94 6.84
C THR A 3 7.41 9.61 6.92
N ASP A 4 7.78 8.58 7.68
CA ASP A 4 9.15 8.09 7.78
C ASP A 4 9.79 8.06 6.39
N ASN A 5 11.03 8.51 6.28
CA ASN A 5 11.73 8.58 4.99
C ASN A 5 11.81 7.21 4.30
N ILE A 6 11.69 6.13 5.08
CA ILE A 6 11.63 4.73 4.65
C ILE A 6 10.32 4.41 3.91
N SER A 7 9.16 4.79 4.47
CA SER A 7 7.85 4.48 3.87
C SER A 7 7.41 5.48 2.81
N LYS A 8 8.03 6.67 2.77
CA LYS A 8 7.71 7.73 1.81
C LYS A 8 7.86 7.30 0.34
N GLY A 9 8.90 6.53 0.03
CA GLY A 9 9.14 6.01 -1.33
C GLY A 9 8.01 5.09 -1.78
N LEU A 10 7.67 4.10 -0.96
CA LEU A 10 6.59 3.17 -1.24
C LEU A 10 5.24 3.88 -1.29
N HIS A 11 4.93 4.75 -0.33
CA HIS A 11 3.69 5.53 -0.34
C HIS A 11 3.52 6.31 -1.65
N SER A 12 4.56 7.04 -2.08
CA SER A 12 4.51 7.82 -3.33
C SER A 12 4.31 6.93 -4.55
N PHE A 13 4.93 5.75 -4.54
CA PHE A 13 4.79 4.77 -5.60
C PHE A 13 3.39 4.16 -5.65
N LEU A 14 2.79 3.79 -4.51
CA LEU A 14 1.42 3.28 -4.43
C LEU A 14 0.41 4.32 -4.93
N VAL A 15 0.62 5.59 -4.57
CA VAL A 15 -0.18 6.70 -5.11
C VAL A 15 -0.02 6.82 -6.62
N ARG A 16 1.20 6.75 -7.16
CA ARG A 16 1.41 6.75 -8.62
C ARG A 16 0.75 5.56 -9.31
N LEU A 17 0.83 4.38 -8.70
CA LEU A 17 0.24 3.15 -9.22
C LEU A 17 -1.29 3.23 -9.30
N SER A 18 -1.95 3.92 -8.37
CA SER A 18 -3.41 4.10 -8.43
C SER A 18 -3.86 5.11 -9.49
N TYR A 19 -3.09 6.19 -9.73
CA TYR A 19 -3.45 7.19 -10.74
C TYR A 19 -3.04 6.82 -12.16
N THR A 20 -1.92 6.11 -12.32
CA THR A 20 -1.31 5.81 -13.64
C THR A 20 -0.78 4.37 -13.70
N PRO A 21 -1.64 3.36 -13.50
CA PRO A 21 -1.23 1.96 -13.50
C PRO A 21 -0.57 1.53 -14.81
N GLU A 22 -1.00 2.10 -15.95
CA GLU A 22 -0.41 1.84 -17.28
C GLU A 22 1.02 2.35 -17.44
N SER A 23 1.48 3.24 -16.56
CA SER A 23 2.85 3.78 -16.57
C SER A 23 3.87 2.87 -15.87
N VAL A 24 3.41 1.75 -15.29
CA VAL A 24 4.21 0.80 -14.53
C VAL A 24 4.29 -0.51 -15.33
N SER A 25 5.49 -1.10 -15.43
CA SER A 25 5.64 -2.37 -16.14
C SER A 25 4.88 -3.50 -15.43
N GLY A 26 4.36 -4.44 -16.21
CA GLY A 26 3.65 -5.61 -15.67
C GLY A 26 4.46 -6.37 -14.63
N ASP A 27 5.77 -6.52 -14.83
CA ASP A 27 6.67 -7.18 -13.88
C ASP A 27 6.73 -6.47 -12.52
N ILE A 28 6.75 -5.12 -12.51
CA ILE A 28 6.73 -4.36 -11.26
C ILE A 28 5.36 -4.48 -10.58
N VAL A 29 4.26 -4.48 -11.34
CA VAL A 29 2.91 -4.69 -10.79
C VAL A 29 2.81 -6.06 -10.13
N HIS A 30 3.28 -7.13 -10.78
CA HIS A 30 3.28 -8.48 -10.23
C HIS A 30 4.17 -8.60 -8.99
N ALA A 31 5.33 -7.95 -8.99
CA ALA A 31 6.19 -7.89 -7.81
C ALA A 31 5.49 -7.16 -6.64
N MET A 32 4.74 -6.10 -6.93
CA MET A 32 3.95 -5.40 -5.92
C MET A 32 2.80 -6.24 -5.37
N GLU A 33 2.09 -7.00 -6.21
CA GLU A 33 1.08 -7.96 -5.75
C GLU A 33 1.70 -8.99 -4.79
N HIS A 34 2.90 -9.51 -5.15
CA HIS A 34 3.61 -10.46 -4.29
C HIS A 34 4.00 -9.86 -2.93
N ILE A 35 4.48 -8.62 -2.91
CA ILE A 35 4.82 -7.90 -1.67
C ILE A 35 3.57 -7.70 -0.80
N MET A 36 2.42 -7.39 -1.41
CA MET A 36 1.16 -7.19 -0.67
C MET A 36 0.68 -8.45 0.02
N HIS A 37 0.91 -9.63 -0.57
CA HIS A 37 0.60 -10.93 0.03
C HIS A 37 1.44 -11.27 1.28
N LEU A 38 2.46 -10.46 1.61
CA LEU A 38 3.19 -10.58 2.88
C LEU A 38 2.37 -10.04 4.08
N LEU A 39 1.32 -9.25 3.80
CA LEU A 39 0.38 -8.79 4.81
C LEU A 39 -0.65 -9.88 5.14
N THR A 40 -1.38 -9.69 6.23
CA THR A 40 -2.57 -10.51 6.46
C THR A 40 -3.62 -10.20 5.38
N PRO A 41 -4.52 -11.15 5.02
CA PRO A 41 -5.55 -10.90 4.01
C PRO A 41 -6.41 -9.67 4.33
N GLU A 42 -6.67 -9.44 5.62
CA GLU A 42 -7.37 -8.25 6.08
C GLU A 42 -6.54 -7.00 5.73
N ASP A 43 -5.28 -6.93 6.15
CA ASP A 43 -4.39 -5.77 5.98
C ASP A 43 -4.08 -5.47 4.51
N GLU A 44 -3.91 -6.50 3.71
CA GLU A 44 -3.83 -6.38 2.26
C GLU A 44 -5.09 -5.72 1.70
N HIS A 45 -6.28 -6.17 2.09
CA HIS A 45 -7.54 -5.56 1.66
C HIS A 45 -7.66 -4.09 2.07
N ALA A 46 -7.25 -3.76 3.29
CA ALA A 46 -7.28 -2.38 3.76
C ALA A 46 -6.29 -1.47 3.02
N VAL A 47 -5.06 -1.93 2.76
CA VAL A 47 -4.06 -1.17 2.01
C VAL A 47 -4.50 -1.01 0.55
N THR A 48 -4.88 -2.09 -0.12
CA THR A 48 -5.32 -2.07 -1.52
C THR A 48 -6.57 -1.22 -1.72
N GLY A 49 -7.55 -1.30 -0.81
CA GLY A 49 -8.73 -0.45 -0.81
C GLY A 49 -8.43 1.01 -0.53
N TYR A 50 -7.58 1.32 0.45
CA TYR A 50 -7.25 2.70 0.80
C TYR A 50 -6.53 3.45 -0.33
N TYR A 51 -5.65 2.77 -1.06
CA TYR A 51 -4.93 3.35 -2.20
C TYR A 51 -5.68 3.20 -3.53
N GLY A 52 -6.65 2.28 -3.64
CA GLY A 52 -7.33 1.96 -4.90
C GLY A 52 -6.41 1.25 -5.90
N LEU A 53 -5.88 0.08 -5.50
CA LEU A 53 -4.86 -0.65 -6.26
C LEU A 53 -5.44 -1.89 -6.95
N PHE A 54 -4.75 -2.37 -7.99
CA PHE A 54 -5.04 -3.64 -8.68
C PHE A 54 -6.49 -3.77 -9.19
N GLY A 55 -7.06 -2.66 -9.67
CA GLY A 55 -8.45 -2.61 -10.15
C GLY A 55 -9.51 -2.48 -9.05
N MET A 56 -9.10 -2.32 -7.79
CA MET A 56 -10.00 -1.97 -6.69
C MET A 56 -10.31 -0.48 -6.71
N GLU A 57 -11.59 -0.12 -6.51
CA GLU A 57 -11.97 1.26 -6.25
C GLU A 57 -11.45 1.73 -4.89
N ARG A 58 -11.12 3.02 -4.80
CA ARG A 58 -10.63 3.60 -3.55
C ARG A 58 -11.74 3.64 -2.51
N ILE A 59 -11.50 3.01 -1.36
CA ILE A 59 -12.42 2.96 -0.22
C ILE A 59 -12.03 4.06 0.77
N ALA A 60 -13.02 4.75 1.35
CA ALA A 60 -12.75 5.76 2.36
C ALA A 60 -12.18 5.12 3.63
N LEU A 61 -11.21 5.78 4.27
CA LEU A 61 -10.59 5.29 5.51
C LEU A 61 -11.63 4.98 6.60
N ASP A 62 -12.68 5.81 6.70
CA ASP A 62 -13.78 5.64 7.66
C ASP A 62 -14.57 4.35 7.41
N GLU A 63 -14.81 4.00 6.14
CA GLU A 63 -15.48 2.76 5.76
C GLU A 63 -14.63 1.53 6.06
N ILE A 64 -13.31 1.61 5.79
CA ILE A 64 -12.36 0.54 6.12
C ILE A 64 -12.31 0.34 7.64
N ALA A 65 -12.21 1.43 8.40
CA ALA A 65 -12.18 1.41 9.85
C ALA A 65 -13.47 0.83 10.45
N ALA A 66 -14.63 1.27 9.93
CA ALA A 66 -15.94 0.76 10.33
C ALA A 66 -16.08 -0.75 10.08
N SER A 67 -15.59 -1.25 8.93
CA SER A 67 -15.62 -2.68 8.62
C SER A 67 -14.84 -3.55 9.61
N ARG A 68 -13.85 -2.97 10.29
CA ARG A 68 -12.99 -3.62 11.28
C ARG A 68 -13.34 -3.29 12.73
N GLY A 69 -14.32 -2.42 12.95
CA GLY A 69 -14.71 -1.96 14.29
C GLY A 69 -13.63 -1.15 15.02
N VAL A 70 -12.74 -0.50 14.27
CA VAL A 70 -11.67 0.37 14.81
C VAL A 70 -11.94 1.82 14.46
N THR A 71 -11.23 2.75 15.11
CA THR A 71 -11.29 4.16 14.73
C THR A 71 -10.51 4.44 13.43
N PRO A 72 -10.84 5.51 12.68
CA PRO A 72 -10.07 5.90 11.51
C PRO A 72 -8.59 6.18 11.84
N GLU A 73 -8.31 6.68 13.04
CA GLU A 73 -6.94 6.93 13.51
C GLU A 73 -6.15 5.60 13.66
N GLU A 74 -6.72 4.61 14.35
CA GLU A 74 -6.12 3.27 14.48
C GLU A 74 -5.96 2.57 13.12
N MET A 75 -6.92 2.77 12.20
CA MET A 75 -6.84 2.23 10.85
C MET A 75 -5.71 2.88 10.06
N MET A 76 -5.50 4.18 10.20
CA MET A 76 -4.38 4.87 9.56
C MET A 76 -3.04 4.38 10.13
N GLU A 77 -2.93 4.21 11.45
CA GLU A 77 -1.73 3.63 12.07
C GLU A 77 -1.45 2.21 11.56
N THR A 78 -2.50 1.42 11.35
CA THR A 78 -2.40 0.07 10.77
C THR A 78 -1.88 0.13 9.32
N ILE A 79 -2.44 1.00 8.48
CA ILE A 79 -1.99 1.19 7.10
C ILE A 79 -0.54 1.67 7.07
N ASP A 80 -0.17 2.66 7.87
CA ASP A 80 1.20 3.17 7.96
C ASP A 80 2.18 2.07 8.43
N GLY A 81 1.77 1.26 9.40
CA GLY A 81 2.53 0.09 9.86
C GLY A 81 2.74 -0.95 8.75
N CYS A 82 1.70 -1.23 7.97
CA CYS A 82 1.79 -2.14 6.81
C CYS A 82 2.71 -1.59 5.73
N VAL A 83 2.54 -0.32 5.32
CA VAL A 83 3.42 0.32 4.34
C VAL A 83 4.87 0.32 4.83
N ARG A 84 5.11 0.55 6.12
CA ARG A 84 6.48 0.46 6.68
C ARG A 84 7.05 -0.94 6.58
N LYS A 85 6.27 -1.99 6.91
CA LYS A 85 6.70 -3.38 6.78
C LYS A 85 7.04 -3.74 5.33
N LEU A 86 6.21 -3.30 4.39
CA LEU A 86 6.46 -3.53 2.96
C LEU A 86 7.66 -2.75 2.44
N ALA A 87 7.89 -1.52 2.92
CA ALA A 87 9.00 -0.68 2.49
C ALA A 87 10.39 -1.21 2.90
N ILE A 88 10.47 -2.13 3.87
CA ILE A 88 11.74 -2.76 4.27
C ILE A 88 11.98 -4.11 3.60
N THR A 89 11.06 -4.57 2.74
CA THR A 89 11.20 -5.84 2.02
C THR A 89 12.29 -5.75 0.94
N PRO A 90 13.07 -6.82 0.72
CA PRO A 90 14.09 -6.82 -0.32
C PRO A 90 13.49 -6.58 -1.72
N GLU A 91 12.28 -7.07 -1.99
CA GLU A 91 11.56 -6.87 -3.24
C GLU A 91 11.26 -5.39 -3.48
N TRP A 92 10.77 -4.66 -2.48
CA TRP A 92 10.58 -3.20 -2.61
C TRP A 92 11.93 -2.48 -2.81
N GLN A 93 12.98 -2.87 -2.09
CA GLN A 93 14.30 -2.24 -2.24
C GLN A 93 14.85 -2.43 -3.66
N MET A 94 14.55 -3.54 -4.33
CA MET A 94 14.90 -3.75 -5.73
C MET A 94 14.08 -2.87 -6.67
N ILE A 95 12.75 -2.79 -6.49
CA ILE A 95 11.87 -1.93 -7.29
C ILE A 95 12.29 -0.46 -7.15
N GLN A 96 12.63 -0.02 -5.94
CA GLN A 96 13.05 1.35 -5.69
C GLN A 96 14.33 1.74 -6.44
N GLN A 97 15.19 0.78 -6.82
CA GLN A 97 16.39 1.05 -7.61
C GLN A 97 16.13 1.11 -9.12
N THR A 98 14.94 0.70 -9.58
CA THR A 98 14.59 0.65 -11.01
C THR A 98 13.67 1.77 -11.46
N ILE A 99 13.17 2.59 -10.53
CA ILE A 99 12.22 3.70 -10.76
C ILE A 99 12.86 5.08 -10.71
#